data_AF-Q31K61-F1
#
_entry.id   AF-Q31K61-F1
#
_cell.length_a   1.000
_cell.length_b   1.000
_cell.length_c   1.000
_cell.angle_alpha   90.00
_cell.angle_beta   90.00
_cell.angle_gamma   90.00
#
_symmetry.space_group_name_H-M   'P 1'
#
loop_
_entity.id
_entity.type
_entity.pdbx_description
1 polymer ?
#
loop_
_entity_poly.entity_id
_entity_poly.type
_entity_poly.pdbx_seq_one_letter_code
_entity_poly.pdbx_strand_id
1 'polypeptide(L)'
;MAQGDHLVVDRRGGLYTHHGIDIGDGTVVHYLEGETIVRTSKEYFRRGEPIRLRDYADCDPADITIERALSRLGEQRYNVLFNNCEHFATWCKTGRANSSQVERSLAIGAVGGLLLGGPLVLPALAAAGALGVQNLLSQAQQSADPVQAERLLQEARTSLLVTETQLQQQLAQIRQEAESWHKTAQTALQRDREDLARAALEKRYPLKRQMQNLELQLAELRQLLSRI
;
A
#
# COMPACT_ATOMS: atom_id res chain seq x y z
N MET A 1 11.83 0.02 26.03
CA MET A 1 11.24 0.62 24.82
C MET A 1 11.28 2.11 25.00
N ALA A 2 11.83 2.82 24.04
CA ALA A 2 12.00 4.27 24.05
C ALA A 2 10.84 4.95 23.30
N GLN A 3 10.62 6.24 23.59
CA GLN A 3 9.64 7.04 22.86
C GLN A 3 10.03 7.12 21.36
N GLY A 4 9.04 7.06 20.47
CA GLY A 4 9.24 7.07 19.03
C GLY A 4 9.70 5.71 18.45
N ASP A 5 9.67 4.63 19.23
CA ASP A 5 9.94 3.28 18.73
C ASP A 5 8.79 2.77 17.85
N HIS A 6 9.13 2.03 16.80
CA HIS A 6 8.17 1.28 16.00
C HIS A 6 7.98 -0.12 16.62
N LEU A 7 6.76 -0.33 17.12
CA LEU A 7 6.34 -1.54 17.81
C LEU A 7 5.64 -2.50 16.86
N VAL A 8 5.98 -3.79 16.99
CA VAL A 8 5.39 -4.88 16.19
C VAL A 8 4.92 -5.98 17.13
N VAL A 9 3.67 -6.42 16.97
CA VAL A 9 3.10 -7.55 17.72
C VAL A 9 2.46 -8.54 16.76
N ASP A 10 2.55 -9.83 17.06
CA ASP A 10 1.86 -10.85 16.28
C ASP A 10 0.36 -10.83 16.54
N ARG A 11 -0.40 -11.30 15.56
CA ARG A 11 -1.84 -11.46 15.65
C ARG A 11 -2.27 -12.80 15.10
N ARG A 12 -3.32 -13.35 15.72
CA ARG A 12 -3.93 -14.63 15.32
C ARG A 12 -2.89 -15.74 15.15
N GLY A 13 -1.97 -15.88 16.11
CA GLY A 13 -0.92 -16.89 16.07
C GLY A 13 0.15 -16.68 14.99
N GLY A 14 0.42 -15.42 14.62
CA GLY A 14 1.44 -15.07 13.62
C GLY A 14 0.95 -14.99 12.18
N LEU A 15 -0.36 -15.05 11.94
CA LEU A 15 -0.94 -14.88 10.60
C LEU A 15 -0.62 -13.49 10.02
N TYR A 16 -0.52 -12.47 10.88
CA TYR A 16 -0.08 -11.13 10.50
C TYR A 16 0.54 -10.39 11.68
N THR A 17 1.23 -9.30 11.38
CA THR A 17 1.80 -8.38 12.36
C THR A 17 1.01 -7.09 12.46
N HIS A 18 0.90 -6.56 13.67
CA HIS A 18 0.26 -5.29 13.96
C HIS A 18 1.31 -4.27 14.41
N HIS A 19 1.22 -3.06 13.84
CA HIS A 19 2.25 -2.05 13.92
C HIS A 19 1.76 -0.77 14.61
N GLY A 20 2.62 -0.12 15.39
CA GLY A 20 2.31 1.12 16.08
C GLY A 20 3.55 1.90 16.52
N ILE A 21 3.37 3.14 16.96
CA ILE A 21 4.43 4.02 17.45
C ILE A 21 4.27 4.24 18.96
N ASP A 22 5.33 3.94 19.73
CA ASP A 22 5.40 4.24 21.17
C ASP A 22 5.47 5.75 21.40
N ILE A 23 4.57 6.29 22.21
CA ILE A 23 4.55 7.72 22.53
C ILE A 23 5.42 8.03 23.76
N GLY A 24 5.93 7.01 24.46
CA GLY A 24 6.82 7.18 25.62
C GLY A 24 6.10 7.39 26.95
N ASP A 25 4.78 7.51 26.95
CA ASP A 25 3.93 7.67 28.15
C ASP A 25 3.12 6.41 28.48
N GLY A 26 3.54 5.26 27.94
CA GLY A 26 2.81 4.00 28.08
C GLY A 26 1.66 3.82 27.08
N THR A 27 1.48 4.76 26.14
CA THR A 27 0.51 4.64 25.06
C THR A 27 1.16 4.41 23.70
N VAL A 28 0.36 3.92 22.76
CA VAL A 28 0.77 3.59 21.40
C VAL A 28 -0.23 4.20 20.42
N VAL A 29 0.28 4.87 19.38
CA VAL A 29 -0.55 5.30 18.25
C VAL A 29 -0.48 4.26 17.14
N HIS A 30 -1.64 3.80 16.69
CA HIS A 30 -1.76 2.75 15.68
C HIS A 30 -3.13 2.78 14.99
N TYR A 31 -3.27 2.06 13.88
CA TYR A 31 -4.60 1.79 13.32
C TYR A 31 -5.37 0.81 14.21
N LEU A 32 -6.58 1.17 14.64
CA LEU A 32 -7.54 0.23 15.23
C LEU A 32 -8.23 -0.50 14.10
N GLU A 33 -8.07 -1.82 14.06
CA GLU A 33 -8.76 -2.70 13.09
C GLU A 33 -8.55 -2.29 11.63
N GLY A 34 -7.45 -1.59 11.33
CA GLY A 34 -7.16 -1.08 9.99
C GLY A 34 -8.04 0.08 9.53
N GLU A 35 -8.89 0.61 10.40
CA GLU A 35 -9.90 1.62 10.04
C GLU A 35 -9.49 3.03 10.47
N THR A 36 -9.19 3.22 11.75
CA THR A 36 -8.95 4.56 12.32
C THR A 36 -7.63 4.59 13.06
N ILE A 37 -6.82 5.63 12.86
CA ILE A 37 -5.63 5.86 13.70
C ILE A 37 -6.08 6.35 15.08
N VAL A 38 -5.76 5.57 16.10
CA VAL A 38 -6.11 5.82 17.49
C VAL A 38 -4.87 5.81 18.37
N ARG A 39 -5.01 6.35 19.58
CA ARG A 39 -4.05 6.21 20.67
C ARG A 39 -4.65 5.30 21.74
N THR A 40 -3.98 4.21 22.07
CA THR A 40 -4.44 3.26 23.10
C THR A 40 -3.31 2.94 24.08
N SER A 41 -3.61 2.26 25.19
CA SER A 41 -2.56 1.80 26.10
C SER A 41 -1.70 0.72 25.44
N LYS A 42 -0.43 0.62 25.83
CA LYS A 42 0.49 -0.44 25.36
C LYS A 42 -0.05 -1.84 25.65
N GLU A 43 -0.76 -2.01 26.77
CA GLU A 43 -1.45 -3.24 27.14
C GLU A 43 -2.57 -3.60 26.16
N TYR A 44 -3.41 -2.63 25.81
CA TYR A 44 -4.45 -2.81 24.81
C TYR A 44 -3.86 -3.12 23.42
N PHE A 45 -2.79 -2.40 23.06
CA PHE A 45 -2.06 -2.62 21.81
C PHE A 45 -1.47 -4.03 21.74
N ARG A 46 -0.89 -4.58 22.81
CA ARG A 46 -0.23 -5.89 22.72
C ARG A 46 -1.18 -7.08 22.81
N ARG A 47 -2.32 -6.95 23.51
CA ARG A 47 -3.33 -8.03 23.69
C ARG A 47 -2.73 -9.36 24.19
N GLY A 48 -1.79 -9.28 25.13
CA GLY A 48 -1.11 -10.46 25.69
C GLY A 48 0.12 -10.92 24.91
N GLU A 49 0.30 -10.48 23.66
CA GLU A 49 1.42 -10.87 22.80
C GLU A 49 2.72 -10.14 23.14
N PRO A 50 3.90 -10.72 22.87
CA PRO A 50 5.18 -10.05 23.04
C PRO A 50 5.35 -8.92 22.01
N ILE A 51 5.91 -7.79 22.46
CA ILE A 51 6.23 -6.67 21.57
C ILE A 51 7.67 -6.81 21.05
N ARG A 52 7.84 -6.72 19.74
CA ARG A 52 9.13 -6.59 19.05
C ARG A 52 9.34 -5.16 18.59
N LEU A 53 10.61 -4.76 18.53
CA LEU A 53 11.00 -3.47 17.94
C LEU A 53 11.40 -3.69 16.48
N ARG A 54 11.09 -2.72 15.63
CA ARG A 54 11.57 -2.70 14.26
C ARG A 54 12.75 -1.74 14.13
N ASP A 55 13.88 -2.27 13.66
CA ASP A 55 15.11 -1.51 13.46
C ASP A 55 15.11 -0.78 12.12
N TYR A 56 15.74 0.39 12.11
CA TYR A 56 15.91 1.24 10.92
C TYR A 56 17.37 1.67 10.81
N ALA A 57 17.96 1.54 9.62
CA ALA A 57 19.31 2.05 9.36
C ALA A 57 19.33 3.59 9.34
N ASP A 58 18.32 4.19 8.70
CA ASP A 58 18.07 5.63 8.67
C ASP A 58 16.65 5.91 9.17
N CYS A 59 16.51 6.68 10.25
CA CYS A 59 15.22 7.16 10.74
C CYS A 59 15.31 8.60 11.26
N ASP A 60 14.19 9.30 11.19
CA ASP A 60 14.04 10.61 11.78
C ASP A 60 14.07 10.55 13.32
N PRO A 61 14.44 11.66 13.98
CA PRO A 61 14.40 11.79 15.43
C PRO A 61 13.04 11.43 16.06
N ALA A 62 13.07 11.07 17.34
CA ALA A 62 11.90 10.56 18.06
C ALA A 62 10.77 11.60 18.18
N ASP A 63 11.10 12.87 18.39
CA ASP A 63 10.17 14.00 18.42
C ASP A 63 9.42 14.15 17.09
N ILE A 64 10.12 14.12 15.96
CA ILE A 64 9.52 14.16 14.62
C ILE A 64 8.64 12.93 14.37
N THR A 65 9.09 11.75 14.79
CA THR A 65 8.32 10.51 14.68
C THR A 65 7.00 10.62 15.43
N ILE A 66 7.04 11.10 16.68
CA ILE A 66 5.88 11.26 17.55
C ILE A 66 4.94 12.34 17.00
N GLU A 67 5.47 13.48 16.55
CA GLU A 67 4.68 14.55 15.93
C GLU A 67 3.89 14.01 14.74
N ARG A 68 4.53 13.25 13.85
CA ARG A 68 3.86 12.60 12.71
C ARG A 68 2.79 11.62 13.15
N ALA A 69 3.07 10.77 14.14
CA ALA A 69 2.11 9.80 14.64
C ALA A 69 0.85 10.50 15.18
N LEU A 70 1.03 11.55 15.98
CA LEU A 70 -0.06 12.34 16.56
C LEU A 70 -0.82 13.15 15.50
N SER A 71 -0.14 13.66 14.47
CA SER A 71 -0.74 14.49 13.41
C SER A 71 -1.83 13.77 12.60
N ARG A 72 -1.84 12.43 12.63
CA ARG A 72 -2.82 11.60 11.91
C ARG A 72 -3.84 10.92 12.82
N LEU A 73 -3.95 11.30 14.08
CA LEU A 73 -5.01 10.79 14.95
C LEU A 73 -6.39 11.06 14.35
N GLY A 74 -7.26 10.06 14.38
CA GLY A 74 -8.60 10.12 13.80
C GLY A 74 -8.65 9.95 12.28
N GLU A 75 -7.51 9.73 11.61
CA GLU A 75 -7.49 9.47 10.17
C GLU A 75 -8.18 8.14 9.83
N GLN A 76 -9.18 8.19 8.93
CA GLN A 76 -10.00 7.06 8.50
C GLN A 76 -9.75 6.69 7.03
N ARG A 77 -8.49 6.47 6.65
CA ARG A 77 -8.14 6.01 5.30
C ARG A 77 -8.26 4.49 5.21
N TYR A 78 -9.43 4.04 4.76
CA TYR A 78 -9.76 2.64 4.47
C TYR A 78 -8.74 1.98 3.52
N ASN A 79 -8.14 0.83 3.89
CA ASN A 79 -7.67 -0.27 3.02
C ASN A 79 -7.13 -1.46 3.85
N VAL A 80 -7.29 -2.67 3.33
CA VAL A 80 -7.27 -3.96 4.05
C VAL A 80 -6.02 -4.22 4.93
N LEU A 81 -6.19 -3.94 6.21
CA LEU A 81 -5.66 -4.55 7.45
C LEU A 81 -4.16 -4.73 7.73
N PHE A 82 -3.25 -4.90 6.76
CA PHE A 82 -1.86 -5.30 7.10
C PHE A 82 -0.78 -4.33 6.62
N ASN A 83 -0.97 -3.72 5.44
CA ASN A 83 -0.01 -2.75 4.91
C ASN A 83 -0.15 -1.36 5.54
N ASN A 84 -1.35 -0.94 5.93
CA ASN A 84 -1.57 0.44 6.39
C ASN A 84 -0.91 0.75 7.74
N CYS A 85 -0.97 -0.18 8.71
CA CYS A 85 -0.36 0.04 10.01
C CYS A 85 1.17 0.07 9.93
N GLU A 86 1.75 -0.81 9.11
CA GLU A 86 3.19 -0.83 8.87
C GLU A 86 3.65 0.39 8.07
N HIS A 87 2.94 0.75 7.00
CA HIS A 87 3.24 1.96 6.22
C HIS A 87 3.12 3.21 7.06
N PHE A 88 2.10 3.31 7.91
CA PHE A 88 1.95 4.42 8.84
C PHE A 88 3.12 4.52 9.81
N ALA A 89 3.45 3.43 10.50
CA ALA A 89 4.53 3.45 11.48
C ALA A 89 5.88 3.72 10.80
N THR A 90 6.08 3.19 9.59
CA THR A 90 7.28 3.45 8.81
C THR A 90 7.37 4.87 8.28
N TRP A 91 6.25 5.46 7.84
CA TRP A 91 6.16 6.87 7.47
C TRP A 91 6.44 7.78 8.67
N CYS A 92 5.96 7.41 9.87
CA CYS A 92 6.30 8.14 11.09
C CYS A 92 7.81 8.12 11.31
N LYS A 93 8.46 6.95 11.22
CA LYS A 93 9.90 6.78 11.45
C LYS A 93 10.80 7.42 10.39
N THR A 94 10.38 7.51 9.14
CA THR A 94 11.30 7.82 8.03
C THR A 94 10.87 9.01 7.18
N GLY A 95 9.64 9.51 7.36
CA GLY A 95 9.05 10.55 6.54
C GLY A 95 8.74 10.13 5.10
N ARG A 96 9.07 8.87 4.73
CA ARG A 96 8.85 8.29 3.42
C ARG A 96 7.52 7.54 3.46
N ALA A 97 6.56 7.94 2.64
CA ALA A 97 5.25 7.28 2.55
C ALA A 97 5.33 5.83 2.02
N ASN A 98 6.52 5.40 1.59
CA ASN A 98 6.85 4.05 1.16
C ASN A 98 8.25 3.72 1.67
N SER A 99 8.42 2.60 2.39
CA SER A 99 9.77 2.11 2.71
C SER A 99 9.83 0.59 2.72
N SER A 100 10.74 0.07 1.89
CA SER A 100 11.57 -1.11 2.14
C SER A 100 10.88 -2.40 2.60
N GLN A 101 10.17 -3.05 1.68
CA GLN A 101 9.87 -4.48 1.74
C GLN A 101 10.13 -5.16 0.40
N VAL A 102 11.37 -5.05 -0.08
CA VAL A 102 11.93 -5.99 -1.06
C VAL A 102 13.34 -6.32 -0.61
N GLU A 103 13.46 -7.03 0.51
CA GLU A 103 14.62 -7.89 0.80
C GLU A 103 14.23 -8.85 1.93
N ARG A 104 14.01 -10.13 1.57
CA ARG A 104 13.65 -11.33 2.37
C ARG A 104 12.18 -11.76 2.40
N SER A 105 11.79 -12.44 1.31
CA SER A 105 11.06 -13.72 1.38
C SER A 105 11.09 -14.42 0.01
N LEU A 106 12.27 -14.91 -0.38
CA LEU A 106 12.38 -16.00 -1.35
C LEU A 106 12.09 -17.31 -0.61
N ALA A 107 11.23 -18.15 -1.18
CA ALA A 107 10.52 -19.28 -0.56
C ALA A 107 9.35 -18.78 0.31
N ILE A 108 8.11 -18.81 -0.17
CA ILE A 108 7.32 -20.03 -0.34
C ILE A 108 6.30 -19.82 -1.47
N GLY A 109 6.25 -20.74 -2.43
CA GLY A 109 5.07 -21.00 -3.27
C GLY A 109 5.18 -20.54 -4.72
N ALA A 110 5.32 -21.51 -5.63
CA ALA A 110 5.49 -21.40 -7.08
C ALA A 110 4.31 -20.78 -7.87
N VAL A 111 3.50 -19.90 -7.27
CA VAL A 111 2.48 -19.05 -7.93
C VAL A 111 2.50 -17.60 -7.39
N GLY A 112 3.17 -17.32 -6.26
CA GLY A 112 3.22 -15.98 -5.64
C GLY A 112 4.46 -15.14 -5.92
N GLY A 113 5.42 -15.66 -6.70
CA GLY A 113 6.80 -15.12 -6.78
C GLY A 113 7.10 -14.08 -7.87
N LEU A 114 6.12 -13.51 -8.58
CA LEU A 114 6.40 -12.66 -9.75
C LEU A 114 6.18 -11.15 -9.56
N LEU A 115 5.97 -10.65 -8.33
CA LEU A 115 5.37 -9.32 -8.16
C LEU A 115 6.26 -8.15 -7.67
N LEU A 116 7.52 -8.27 -7.25
CA LEU A 116 8.19 -7.08 -6.66
C LEU A 116 9.73 -7.02 -6.86
N GLY A 117 10.20 -5.99 -7.57
CA GLY A 117 11.52 -5.39 -7.29
C GLY A 117 12.33 -4.83 -8.48
N GLY A 118 12.22 -3.52 -8.79
CA GLY A 118 13.14 -2.77 -9.66
C GLY A 118 12.48 -1.64 -10.48
N PRO A 119 13.21 -0.61 -11.00
CA PRO A 119 12.64 0.58 -11.64
C PRO A 119 11.98 0.34 -13.01
N LEU A 120 11.66 -0.91 -13.30
CA LEU A 120 10.61 -1.31 -14.21
C LEU A 120 9.51 -1.93 -13.33
N VAL A 121 8.62 -1.10 -12.78
CA VAL A 121 7.27 -1.57 -12.47
C VAL A 121 6.57 -1.75 -13.82
N LEU A 122 7.05 -2.74 -14.58
CA LEU A 122 6.18 -3.44 -15.50
C LEU A 122 5.09 -4.07 -14.63
N PRO A 123 3.85 -4.04 -15.11
CA PRO A 123 2.66 -4.13 -14.29
C PRO A 123 2.49 -5.56 -13.82
N ALA A 124 3.17 -5.94 -12.75
CA ALA A 124 3.26 -7.35 -12.41
C ALA A 124 1.87 -7.96 -12.10
N LEU A 125 0.93 -7.16 -11.59
CA LEU A 125 -0.50 -7.51 -11.48
C LEU A 125 -1.21 -7.60 -12.83
N ALA A 126 -0.99 -6.65 -13.75
CA ALA A 126 -1.57 -6.74 -15.09
C ALA A 126 -0.91 -7.83 -15.94
N ALA A 127 0.35 -8.19 -15.68
CA ALA A 127 1.09 -9.23 -16.38
C ALA A 127 0.68 -10.62 -15.88
N ALA A 128 0.59 -10.84 -14.56
CA ALA A 128 0.05 -12.10 -14.01
C ALA A 128 -1.44 -12.27 -14.35
N GLY A 129 -2.24 -11.19 -14.26
CA GLY A 129 -3.63 -11.17 -14.70
C GLY A 129 -3.77 -11.42 -16.20
N ALA A 130 -2.96 -10.76 -17.05
CA ALA A 130 -2.98 -10.96 -18.49
C ALA A 130 -2.53 -12.36 -18.91
N LEU A 131 -1.52 -12.95 -18.25
CA LEU A 131 -1.08 -14.32 -18.52
C LEU A 131 -2.15 -15.34 -18.10
N GLY A 132 -2.78 -15.15 -16.94
CA GLY A 132 -3.91 -15.97 -16.49
C GLY A 132 -5.11 -15.89 -17.45
N VAL A 133 -5.48 -14.67 -17.84
CA VAL A 133 -6.56 -14.41 -18.80
C VAL A 133 -6.25 -14.98 -20.18
N GLN A 134 -5.03 -14.80 -20.69
CA GLN A 134 -4.62 -15.38 -21.98
C GLN A 134 -4.74 -16.90 -21.99
N ASN A 135 -4.34 -17.56 -20.89
CA ASN A 135 -4.49 -19.01 -20.76
C ASN A 135 -5.97 -19.43 -20.78
N LEU A 136 -6.83 -18.74 -20.02
CA LEU A 136 -8.28 -18.99 -20.00
C LEU A 136 -8.92 -18.77 -21.38
N LEU A 137 -8.56 -17.70 -22.08
CA LEU A 137 -9.04 -17.42 -23.43
C LEU A 137 -8.59 -18.48 -24.44
N SER A 138 -7.33 -18.91 -24.37
CA SER A 138 -6.80 -19.98 -25.23
C SER A 138 -7.52 -21.31 -24.99
N GLN A 139 -7.81 -21.64 -23.73
CA GLN A 139 -8.56 -22.86 -23.40
C GLN A 139 -10.02 -22.75 -23.85
N ALA A 140 -10.65 -21.58 -23.72
CA ALA A 140 -12.01 -21.35 -24.19
C ALA A 140 -12.12 -21.53 -25.71
N GLN A 141 -11.14 -21.03 -26.48
CA GLN A 141 -11.09 -21.19 -27.93
C GLN A 141 -10.89 -22.63 -28.40
N GLN A 142 -10.21 -23.45 -27.60
CA GLN A 142 -9.91 -24.85 -27.92
C GLN A 142 -10.98 -25.83 -27.39
N SER A 143 -11.88 -25.36 -26.52
CA SER A 143 -12.93 -26.19 -25.94
C SER A 143 -13.97 -26.60 -26.99
N ALA A 144 -14.19 -27.91 -27.13
CA ALA A 144 -15.26 -28.45 -27.96
C ALA A 144 -16.65 -28.39 -27.28
N ASP A 145 -16.68 -28.23 -25.94
CA ASP A 145 -17.90 -28.07 -25.16
C ASP A 145 -18.24 -26.57 -25.01
N PRO A 146 -19.40 -26.11 -25.52
CA PRO A 146 -19.80 -24.71 -25.42
C PRO A 146 -20.03 -24.26 -23.97
N VAL A 147 -20.48 -25.15 -23.07
CA VAL A 147 -20.71 -24.80 -21.65
C VAL A 147 -19.37 -24.57 -20.94
N GLN A 148 -18.38 -25.41 -21.22
CA GLN A 148 -17.02 -25.24 -20.71
C GLN A 148 -16.36 -23.96 -21.27
N ALA A 149 -16.52 -23.67 -22.56
CA ALA A 149 -16.01 -22.45 -23.18
C ALA A 149 -16.59 -21.19 -22.52
N GLU A 150 -17.92 -21.16 -22.30
CA GLU A 150 -18.59 -20.05 -21.63
C GLU A 150 -18.09 -19.85 -20.19
N ARG A 151 -17.88 -20.94 -19.45
CA ARG A 151 -17.35 -20.87 -18.07
C ARG A 151 -15.95 -20.26 -18.01
N LEU A 152 -15.07 -20.64 -18.93
CA LEU A 152 -13.70 -20.11 -19.01
C LEU A 152 -13.70 -18.61 -19.37
N LEU A 153 -14.61 -18.17 -20.26
CA LEU A 153 -14.80 -16.76 -20.57
C LEU A 153 -15.31 -15.97 -19.36
N GLN A 154 -16.24 -16.52 -18.59
CA GLN A 154 -16.73 -15.89 -17.35
C GLN A 154 -15.64 -15.76 -16.29
N GLU A 155 -14.76 -16.77 -16.16
CA GLU A 155 -13.62 -16.73 -15.25
C GLU A 155 -12.60 -15.67 -15.68
N ALA A 156 -12.29 -15.59 -16.98
CA ALA A 156 -11.43 -14.56 -17.55
C ALA A 156 -12.00 -13.16 -17.29
N ARG A 157 -13.30 -12.96 -17.53
CA ARG A 157 -14.00 -11.70 -17.25
C ARG A 157 -13.94 -11.31 -15.78
N THR A 158 -14.18 -12.28 -14.88
CA THR A 158 -14.10 -12.05 -13.43
C THR A 158 -12.70 -11.62 -13.02
N SER A 159 -11.66 -12.28 -13.54
CA SER A 159 -10.27 -11.93 -13.28
C SER A 159 -9.92 -10.51 -13.76
N LEU A 160 -10.40 -10.12 -14.95
CA LEU A 160 -10.22 -8.77 -15.46
C LEU A 160 -10.94 -7.71 -14.61
N LEU A 161 -12.16 -7.97 -14.14
CA LEU A 161 -12.90 -7.03 -13.28
C LEU A 161 -12.22 -6.82 -11.92
N VAL A 162 -11.68 -7.88 -11.33
CA VAL A 162 -10.87 -7.78 -10.10
C VAL A 162 -9.62 -6.93 -10.36
N THR A 163 -8.94 -7.17 -11.49
CA THR A 163 -7.76 -6.40 -11.89
C THR A 163 -8.11 -4.92 -12.12
N GLU A 164 -9.24 -4.63 -12.77
CA GLU A 164 -9.72 -3.27 -12.96
C GLU A 164 -9.92 -2.56 -11.62
N THR A 165 -10.60 -3.22 -10.68
CA THR A 165 -10.87 -2.67 -9.34
C THR A 165 -9.57 -2.33 -8.62
N GLN A 166 -8.58 -3.22 -8.71
CA GLN A 166 -7.27 -3.00 -8.09
C GLN A 166 -6.49 -1.85 -8.72
N LEU A 167 -6.48 -1.74 -10.05
CA LEU A 167 -5.84 -0.62 -10.74
C LEU A 167 -6.53 0.71 -10.43
N GLN A 168 -7.87 0.72 -10.33
CA GLN A 168 -8.63 1.90 -9.92
C GLN A 168 -8.27 2.33 -8.49
N GLN A 169 -8.14 1.38 -7.57
CA GLN A 169 -7.75 1.64 -6.19
C GLN A 169 -6.33 2.22 -6.11
N GLN A 170 -5.38 1.67 -6.86
CA GLN A 170 -4.02 2.23 -6.95
C GLN A 170 -4.01 3.64 -7.52
N LEU A 171 -4.77 3.88 -8.59
CA LEU A 171 -4.88 5.21 -9.20
C LEU A 171 -5.46 6.22 -8.20
N ALA A 172 -6.48 5.84 -7.43
CA ALA A 172 -7.07 6.68 -6.40
C ALA A 172 -6.06 7.04 -5.29
N GLN A 173 -5.24 6.08 -4.85
CA GLN A 173 -4.19 6.31 -3.85
C GLN A 173 -3.14 7.31 -4.35
N ILE A 174 -2.63 7.12 -5.57
CA ILE A 174 -1.61 8.00 -6.15
C ILE A 174 -2.17 9.40 -6.38
N ARG A 175 -3.44 9.52 -6.80
CA ARG A 175 -4.12 10.82 -6.92
C ARG A 175 -4.18 11.53 -5.57
N GLN A 176 -4.59 10.83 -4.51
CA GLN A 176 -4.67 11.39 -3.18
C GLN A 176 -3.29 11.84 -2.67
N GLU A 177 -2.24 11.06 -2.92
CA GLU A 177 -0.88 11.42 -2.53
C GLU A 177 -0.41 12.68 -3.29
N ALA A 178 -0.64 12.73 -4.61
CA ALA A 178 -0.29 13.88 -5.43
C ALA A 178 -1.02 15.16 -5.00
N GLU A 179 -2.28 15.05 -4.59
CA GLU A 179 -3.05 16.15 -4.00
C GLU A 179 -2.51 16.59 -2.64
N SER A 180 -2.10 15.64 -1.79
CA SER A 180 -1.49 15.94 -0.50
C SER A 180 -0.21 16.76 -0.68
N TRP A 181 0.69 16.31 -1.57
CA TRP A 181 1.91 17.06 -1.87
C TRP A 181 1.63 18.44 -2.48
N HIS A 182 0.58 18.55 -3.30
CA HIS A 182 0.16 19.84 -3.83
C HIS A 182 -0.29 20.81 -2.73
N LYS A 183 -1.11 20.34 -1.78
CA LYS A 183 -1.53 21.13 -0.61
C LYS A 183 -0.35 21.54 0.24
N THR A 184 0.60 20.63 0.52
CA THR A 184 1.84 20.94 1.23
C THR A 184 2.62 22.05 0.53
N ALA A 185 2.76 21.99 -0.79
CA ALA A 185 3.43 23.05 -1.54
C ALA A 185 2.71 24.40 -1.42
N GLN A 186 1.38 24.43 -1.51
CA GLN A 186 0.59 25.65 -1.34
C GLN A 186 0.73 26.26 0.06
N THR A 187 0.64 25.44 1.11
CA THR A 187 0.83 25.89 2.49
C THR A 187 2.25 26.40 2.74
N ALA A 188 3.25 25.78 2.14
CA ALA A 188 4.64 26.26 2.23
C ALA A 188 4.81 27.63 1.57
N LEU A 189 4.24 27.83 0.38
CA LEU A 189 4.26 29.13 -0.31
C LEU A 189 3.55 30.23 0.50
N GLN A 190 2.42 29.92 1.14
CA GLN A 190 1.71 30.87 2.02
C GLN A 190 2.54 31.32 3.24
N ARG A 191 3.58 30.57 3.58
CA ARG A 191 4.49 30.84 4.70
C ARG A 191 5.86 31.35 4.25
N ASP A 192 6.00 31.77 2.99
CA ASP A 192 7.27 32.16 2.36
C ASP A 192 8.38 31.09 2.48
N ARG A 193 7.99 29.81 2.48
CA ARG A 193 8.90 28.66 2.49
C ARG A 193 9.03 28.04 1.11
N GLU A 194 9.65 28.77 0.19
CA GLU A 194 9.88 28.31 -1.19
C GLU A 194 10.69 27.01 -1.27
N ASP A 195 11.63 26.82 -0.33
CA ASP A 195 12.43 25.61 -0.16
C ASP A 195 11.54 24.36 0.01
N LEU A 196 10.58 24.45 0.94
CA LEU A 196 9.65 23.36 1.24
C LEU A 196 8.62 23.17 0.13
N ALA A 197 8.19 24.26 -0.51
CA ALA A 197 7.27 24.18 -1.65
C ALA A 197 7.90 23.42 -2.82
N ARG A 198 9.17 23.71 -3.13
CA ARG A 198 9.92 23.01 -4.17
C ARG A 198 10.11 21.54 -3.85
N ALA A 199 10.51 21.21 -2.62
CA ALA A 199 10.65 19.82 -2.18
C ALA A 199 9.33 19.03 -2.29
N ALA A 200 8.20 19.63 -1.92
CA ALA A 200 6.88 19.01 -2.07
C ALA A 200 6.50 18.78 -3.54
N LEU A 201 6.80 19.73 -4.43
CA LEU A 201 6.56 19.57 -5.88
C LEU A 201 7.46 18.49 -6.50
N GLU A 202 8.71 18.36 -6.06
CA GLU A 202 9.62 17.30 -6.49
C GLU A 202 9.10 15.90 -6.12
N LYS A 203 8.44 15.76 -4.95
CA LYS A 203 7.75 14.51 -4.57
C LYS A 203 6.50 14.23 -5.41
N ARG A 204 5.77 15.28 -5.81
CA ARG A 204 4.57 15.15 -6.65
C ARG A 204 4.88 14.78 -8.10
N TYR A 205 5.99 15.26 -8.65
CA TYR A 205 6.34 15.07 -10.07
C TYR A 205 6.30 13.60 -10.55
N PRO A 206 6.97 12.62 -9.90
CA PRO A 206 6.96 11.23 -10.36
C PRO A 206 5.56 10.59 -10.29
N LEU A 207 4.71 11.01 -9.36
CA LEU A 207 3.34 10.50 -9.21
C LEU A 207 2.50 10.78 -10.45
N LYS A 208 2.73 11.92 -11.14
CA LYS A 208 2.03 12.25 -12.39
C LYS A 208 2.25 11.18 -13.46
N ARG A 209 3.49 10.71 -13.61
CA ARG A 209 3.83 9.68 -14.60
C ARG A 209 3.21 8.34 -14.24
N GLN A 210 3.18 7.99 -12.96
CA GLN A 210 2.55 6.76 -12.49
C GLN A 210 1.04 6.75 -12.75
N MET A 211 0.34 7.87 -12.48
CA MET A 211 -1.10 8.00 -12.79
C MET A 211 -1.38 7.80 -14.28
N GLN A 212 -0.61 8.44 -15.17
CA GLN A 212 -0.79 8.28 -16.61
C GLN A 212 -0.62 6.82 -17.06
N ASN A 213 0.36 6.11 -16.52
CA ASN A 213 0.56 4.70 -16.83
C ASN A 213 -0.60 3.82 -16.36
N LEU A 214 -1.14 4.06 -15.15
CA LEU A 214 -2.30 3.34 -14.64
C LEU A 214 -3.57 3.63 -15.44
N GLU A 215 -3.76 4.88 -15.87
CA GLU A 215 -4.88 5.28 -16.72
C GLU A 215 -4.84 4.56 -18.08
N LEU A 216 -3.65 4.42 -18.68
CA LEU A 216 -3.47 3.65 -19.91
C LEU A 216 -3.79 2.17 -19.71
N GLN A 217 -3.30 1.56 -18.62
CA GLN A 217 -3.59 0.14 -18.31
C GLN A 217 -5.09 -0.10 -18.08
N LEU A 218 -5.77 0.81 -17.39
CA LEU A 218 -7.22 0.75 -17.21
C LEU A 218 -7.96 0.86 -18.55
N ALA A 219 -7.51 1.73 -19.45
CA ALA A 219 -8.10 1.88 -20.77
C ALA A 219 -7.94 0.59 -21.62
N GLU A 220 -6.74 0.00 -21.64
CA GLU A 220 -6.47 -1.27 -22.32
C GLU A 220 -7.32 -2.41 -21.76
N LEU A 221 -7.39 -2.52 -20.44
CA LEU A 221 -8.18 -3.56 -19.76
C LEU A 221 -9.67 -3.43 -20.08
N ARG A 222 -10.23 -2.22 -20.03
CA ARG A 222 -11.64 -1.96 -20.38
C ARG A 222 -11.93 -2.31 -21.83
N GLN A 223 -10.99 -2.05 -22.73
CA GLN A 223 -11.10 -2.46 -24.12
C GLN A 223 -11.18 -3.98 -24.26
N LEU A 224 -10.35 -4.73 -23.51
CA LEU A 224 -10.41 -6.19 -23.48
C LEU A 224 -11.74 -6.71 -22.91
N LEU A 225 -12.21 -6.15 -21.79
CA LEU A 225 -13.50 -6.46 -21.20
C LEU A 225 -14.68 -6.23 -22.15
N SER A 226 -14.59 -5.27 -23.07
CA SER A 226 -15.65 -5.04 -24.06
C SER A 226 -15.70 -6.07 -25.19
N ARG A 227 -14.65 -6.89 -25.35
CA ARG A 227 -14.50 -7.87 -26.43
C ARG A 227 -14.87 -9.30 -26.02
N ILE A 228 -15.07 -9.54 -24.73
CA ILE A 228 -15.38 -10.86 -24.13
C ILE A 228 -16.65 -10.79 -23.29
#